data_AF-A0A9E2RHP5-F1
#
_entry.id   AF-A0A9E2RHP5-F1
#
_cell.length_a   1.000
_cell.length_b   1.000
_cell.length_c   1.000
_cell.angle_alpha   90.00
_cell.angle_beta   90.00
_cell.angle_gamma   90.00
#
_symmetry.space_group_name_H-M   'P 1'
#
loop_
_entity.id
_entity.type
_entity.pdbx_description
1 polymer ?
#
loop_
_entity_poly.entity_id
_entity_poly.type
_entity_poly.pdbx_seq_one_letter_code
_entity_poly.pdbx_strand_id
1 'polypeptide(L)'
;MRTEVPPRHPLRQLFGALTEKSFTEHLGWPDLNVTSYVSNLLVEFTHTDQLYKIRNQQDKPVDTVVDLLFESEVLLKAQSMDRERDVHQHIGDFTLFMAGLFPEYLRRLKTAGLIYHKDFLV
;
A
#
# COMPACT_ATOMS: atom_id res chain seq x y z
N MET A 1 -5.37 -8.40 16.37
CA MET A 1 -6.83 -8.23 16.22
C MET A 1 -6.99 -7.08 15.23
N ARG A 2 -7.52 -7.35 14.02
CA ARG A 2 -7.66 -6.30 13.00
C ARG A 2 -8.66 -5.27 13.51
N THR A 3 -8.21 -4.05 13.74
CA THR A 3 -9.12 -2.96 14.10
C THR A 3 -9.53 -2.34 12.78
N GLU A 4 -10.58 -2.86 12.15
CA GLU A 4 -11.09 -2.27 10.92
C GLU A 4 -11.85 -1.00 11.27
N VAL A 5 -11.54 0.10 10.57
CA VAL A 5 -12.28 1.35 10.72
C VAL A 5 -13.72 1.14 10.27
N PRO A 6 -14.74 1.33 11.14
CA PRO A 6 -16.13 1.04 10.81
C PRO A 6 -16.63 1.83 9.59
N PRO A 7 -17.62 1.32 8.83
CA PRO A 7 -18.14 1.99 7.63
C PRO A 7 -18.66 3.41 7.87
N ARG A 8 -19.20 3.68 9.07
CA ARG A 8 -19.73 5.01 9.45
C ARG A 8 -18.73 5.88 10.21
N HIS A 9 -17.45 5.52 10.20
CA HIS A 9 -16.43 6.26 10.92
C HIS A 9 -16.14 7.63 10.26
N PRO A 10 -15.99 8.72 11.02
CA PRO A 10 -15.73 10.05 10.47
C PRO A 10 -14.50 10.14 9.56
N LEU A 11 -13.46 9.32 9.80
CA LEU A 11 -12.29 9.26 8.92
C LEU A 11 -12.62 8.85 7.49
N ARG A 12 -13.59 7.95 7.29
CA ARG A 12 -14.00 7.54 5.94
C ARG A 12 -14.66 8.70 5.19
N GLN A 13 -15.47 9.50 5.89
CA GLN A 13 -16.08 10.71 5.31
C GLN A 13 -15.02 11.77 5.01
N LEU A 14 -14.08 11.99 5.94
CA LEU A 14 -12.99 12.93 5.77
C LEU A 14 -12.13 12.59 4.57
N PHE A 15 -11.61 11.37 4.51
CA PHE A 15 -10.77 10.96 3.38
C PHE A 15 -11.56 10.91 2.08
N GLY A 16 -12.81 10.43 2.09
CA GLY A 16 -13.69 10.45 0.91
C GLY A 16 -13.82 11.84 0.31
N ALA A 17 -14.20 12.83 1.13
CA ALA A 17 -14.37 14.21 0.69
C ALA A 17 -13.06 14.82 0.17
N LEU A 18 -11.93 14.58 0.86
CA LEU A 18 -10.62 15.11 0.44
C LEU A 18 -10.12 14.48 -0.87
N THR A 19 -10.30 13.16 -1.04
CA THR A 19 -9.92 12.46 -2.27
C THR A 19 -10.80 12.88 -3.43
N GLU A 20 -12.12 12.97 -3.23
CA GLU A 20 -13.06 13.39 -4.28
C GLU A 20 -12.74 14.81 -4.76
N LYS A 21 -12.50 15.73 -3.81
CA LYS A 21 -12.07 17.09 -4.12
C LYS A 21 -10.75 17.10 -4.90
N SER A 22 -9.76 16.31 -4.49
CA SER A 22 -8.46 16.28 -5.17
C SER A 22 -8.57 15.73 -6.59
N PHE A 23 -9.29 14.62 -6.77
CA PHE A 23 -9.47 13.98 -8.08
C PHE A 23 -10.29 14.86 -9.03
N THR A 24 -11.33 15.51 -8.53
CA THR A 24 -12.20 16.37 -9.34
C THR A 24 -11.56 17.71 -9.67
N GLU A 25 -11.06 18.42 -8.64
CA GLU A 25 -10.63 19.82 -8.81
C GLU A 25 -9.16 19.96 -9.20
N HIS A 26 -8.28 19.06 -8.73
CA HIS A 26 -6.83 19.20 -8.95
C HIS A 26 -6.32 18.31 -10.08
N LEU A 27 -6.83 17.08 -10.17
CA LEU A 27 -6.44 16.14 -11.24
C LEU A 27 -7.33 16.23 -12.49
N GLY A 28 -8.54 16.80 -12.36
CA GLY A 28 -9.51 16.82 -13.46
C GLY A 28 -9.97 15.42 -13.91
N TRP A 29 -9.86 14.43 -13.02
CA TRP A 29 -10.17 13.03 -13.30
C TRP A 29 -11.09 12.46 -12.21
N PRO A 30 -12.42 12.70 -12.32
CA PRO A 30 -13.40 12.29 -11.30
C PRO A 30 -13.82 10.81 -11.46
N ASP A 31 -12.85 9.89 -11.46
CA ASP A 31 -13.16 8.45 -11.46
C ASP A 31 -13.56 8.00 -10.05
N LEU A 32 -14.83 7.62 -9.88
CA LEU A 32 -15.40 7.22 -8.59
C LEU A 32 -14.79 5.93 -8.04
N ASN A 33 -14.37 4.99 -8.90
CA ASN A 33 -13.77 3.74 -8.46
C ASN A 33 -12.38 4.01 -7.88
N VAL A 34 -11.58 4.79 -8.59
CA VAL A 34 -10.22 5.14 -8.14
C VAL A 34 -10.27 6.03 -6.91
N THR A 35 -11.17 7.02 -6.88
CA THR A 35 -11.37 7.88 -5.72
C THR A 35 -11.76 7.06 -4.48
N SER A 36 -12.71 6.14 -4.62
CA SER A 36 -13.13 5.26 -3.52
C SER A 36 -12.01 4.33 -3.06
N TYR A 37 -11.22 3.80 -4.00
CA TYR A 37 -10.07 2.97 -3.71
C TYR A 37 -9.03 3.70 -2.87
N VAL A 38 -8.59 4.87 -3.35
CA VAL A 38 -7.56 5.68 -2.65
C VAL A 38 -8.08 6.15 -1.30
N SER A 39 -9.36 6.54 -1.21
CA SER A 39 -9.99 6.90 0.07
C SER A 39 -9.93 5.76 1.08
N ASN A 40 -10.30 4.54 0.67
CA ASN A 40 -10.24 3.37 1.54
C ASN A 40 -8.81 3.01 1.91
N LEU A 41 -7.86 3.09 0.98
CA LEU A 41 -6.43 2.89 1.24
C LEU A 41 -5.94 3.86 2.32
N LEU A 42 -6.26 5.16 2.22
CA LEU A 42 -5.89 6.14 3.25
C LEU A 42 -6.47 5.80 4.63
N VAL A 43 -7.71 5.32 4.67
CA VAL A 43 -8.36 4.85 5.90
C VAL A 43 -7.64 3.64 6.47
N GLU A 44 -7.32 2.64 5.65
CA GLU A 44 -6.65 1.42 6.09
C GLU A 44 -5.27 1.72 6.67
N PHE A 45 -4.49 2.59 6.04
CA PHE A 45 -3.14 2.95 6.49
C PHE A 45 -3.11 3.92 7.69
N THR A 46 -4.26 4.35 8.22
CA THR A 46 -4.31 5.03 9.54
C THR A 46 -3.92 4.10 10.68
N HIS A 47 -4.09 2.80 10.47
CA HIS A 47 -3.72 1.76 11.40
C HIS A 47 -2.27 1.34 11.17
N THR A 48 -1.38 1.62 12.15
CA THR A 48 0.05 1.33 12.02
C THR A 48 0.34 -0.17 11.83
N ASP A 49 -0.56 -1.05 12.25
CA ASP A 49 -0.48 -2.48 11.97
C ASP A 49 -0.57 -2.83 10.49
N GLN A 50 -1.16 -1.98 9.64
CA GLN A 50 -1.08 -2.16 8.18
C GLN A 50 0.32 -1.86 7.63
N LEU A 51 1.09 -0.99 8.28
CA LEU A 51 2.48 -0.72 7.89
C LEU A 51 3.41 -1.89 8.25
N TYR A 52 3.12 -2.60 9.35
CA TYR A 52 3.93 -3.74 9.84
C TYR A 52 3.32 -5.12 9.52
N LYS A 53 2.39 -5.17 8.57
CA LYS A 53 1.62 -6.38 8.25
C LYS A 53 2.48 -7.49 7.67
N ILE A 54 3.57 -7.13 7.01
CA ILE A 54 4.57 -8.07 6.49
C ILE A 54 5.72 -8.11 7.49
N ARG A 55 5.97 -9.31 8.01
CA ARG A 55 7.03 -9.62 8.95
C ARG A 55 8.06 -10.50 8.27
N ASN A 56 9.32 -10.39 8.67
CA ASN A 56 10.35 -11.29 8.16
C ASN A 56 10.22 -12.71 8.73
N GLN A 57 10.99 -13.66 8.22
CA GLN A 57 11.08 -15.06 8.68
C GLN A 57 11.45 -15.20 10.17
N GLN A 58 11.92 -14.13 10.81
CA GLN A 58 12.28 -14.07 12.23
C GLN A 58 11.20 -13.34 13.07
N ASP A 59 10.02 -13.09 12.50
CA ASP A 59 8.87 -12.39 13.10
C ASP A 59 9.17 -10.94 13.54
N LYS A 60 10.24 -10.34 13.01
CA LYS A 60 10.54 -8.92 13.25
C LYS A 60 9.79 -8.03 12.26
N PRO A 61 9.33 -6.85 12.71
CA PRO A 61 8.81 -5.83 11.80
C PRO A 61 9.89 -5.49 10.78
N VAL A 62 9.46 -5.37 9.54
CA VAL A 62 10.35 -5.14 8.42
C VAL A 62 10.64 -3.64 8.33
N ASP A 63 11.90 -3.26 8.57
CA ASP A 63 12.31 -1.85 8.70
C ASP A 63 12.50 -1.13 7.34
N THR A 64 12.44 -1.86 6.23
CA THR A 64 12.65 -1.31 4.88
C THR A 64 11.75 -1.94 3.82
N VAL A 65 11.27 -1.14 2.85
CA VAL A 65 10.44 -1.66 1.73
C VAL A 65 11.17 -2.71 0.91
N VAL A 66 12.50 -2.64 0.84
CA VAL A 66 13.34 -3.65 0.19
C VAL A 66 13.16 -5.01 0.86
N ASP A 67 13.19 -5.05 2.19
CA ASP A 67 13.01 -6.29 2.95
C ASP A 67 11.56 -6.79 2.84
N LEU A 68 10.59 -5.88 2.71
CA LEU A 68 9.17 -6.17 2.53
C LEU A 68 8.92 -6.87 1.17
N LEU A 69 9.57 -6.36 0.12
CA LEU A 69 9.53 -6.93 -1.23
C LEU A 69 10.31 -8.27 -1.27
N PHE A 70 11.50 -8.33 -0.67
CA PHE A 70 12.32 -9.53 -0.62
C PHE A 70 11.65 -10.67 0.14
N GLU A 71 11.05 -10.39 1.30
CA GLU A 71 10.39 -11.42 2.09
C GLU A 71 9.09 -11.91 1.43
N SER A 72 8.40 -11.03 0.71
CA SER A 72 7.22 -11.41 -0.06
C SER A 72 7.57 -12.45 -1.14
N GLU A 73 8.71 -12.33 -1.82
CA GLU A 73 9.19 -13.33 -2.80
C GLU A 73 9.52 -14.69 -2.16
N VAL A 74 10.09 -14.70 -0.95
CA VAL A 74 10.37 -15.95 -0.23
C VAL A 74 9.08 -16.62 0.23
N LEU A 75 8.10 -15.84 0.69
CA LEU A 75 6.77 -16.33 1.09
C LEU A 75 5.96 -16.87 -0.10
N LEU A 76 6.09 -16.28 -1.29
CA LEU A 76 5.27 -16.62 -2.46
C LEU A 76 5.59 -17.99 -3.09
N LYS A 77 6.78 -18.57 -2.84
CA LYS A 77 7.22 -19.84 -3.47
C LYS A 77 6.36 -21.08 -3.16
N ALA A 78 5.31 -20.98 -2.35
CA ALA A 78 4.44 -22.11 -1.98
C ALA A 78 2.94 -21.78 -1.77
N GLN A 79 2.43 -20.62 -2.22
CA GLN A 79 1.07 -20.14 -1.85
C GLN A 79 0.06 -20.11 -3.02
N SER A 80 -1.24 -20.02 -2.71
CA SER A 80 -2.34 -20.00 -3.70
C SER A 80 -2.44 -18.66 -4.45
N MET A 81 -3.05 -18.67 -5.63
CA MET A 81 -3.26 -17.48 -6.48
C MET A 81 -3.94 -16.30 -5.76
N ASP A 82 -4.96 -16.57 -4.94
CA ASP A 82 -5.67 -15.51 -4.19
C ASP A 82 -4.76 -14.84 -3.16
N ARG A 83 -3.89 -15.65 -2.53
CA ARG A 83 -2.93 -15.19 -1.53
C ARG A 83 -1.82 -14.35 -2.17
N GLU A 84 -1.36 -14.77 -3.34
CA GLU A 84 -0.43 -14.02 -4.17
C GLU A 84 -1.01 -12.65 -4.54
N ARG A 85 -2.27 -12.62 -5.01
CA ARG A 85 -2.98 -11.37 -5.30
C ARG A 85 -3.07 -10.45 -4.09
N ASP A 86 -3.47 -10.96 -2.93
CA ASP A 86 -3.58 -10.16 -1.69
C ASP A 86 -2.24 -9.53 -1.30
N VAL A 87 -1.15 -10.29 -1.47
CA VAL A 87 0.21 -9.82 -1.19
C VAL A 87 0.61 -8.72 -2.17
N HIS A 88 0.42 -8.94 -3.47
CA HIS A 88 0.75 -7.93 -4.49
C HIS A 88 -0.07 -6.65 -4.34
N GLN A 89 -1.37 -6.78 -4.06
CA GLN A 89 -2.23 -5.63 -3.79
C GLN A 89 -1.71 -4.83 -2.59
N HIS A 90 -1.38 -5.50 -1.49
CA HIS A 90 -0.89 -4.81 -0.30
C HIS A 90 0.46 -4.12 -0.54
N ILE A 91 1.37 -4.71 -1.32
CA ILE A 91 2.63 -4.08 -1.74
C ILE A 91 2.35 -2.81 -2.55
N GLY A 92 1.41 -2.88 -3.51
CA GLY A 92 0.98 -1.74 -4.30
C GLY A 92 0.40 -0.62 -3.44
N ASP A 93 -0.48 -0.97 -2.50
CA ASP A 93 -1.14 -0.01 -1.61
C ASP A 93 -0.17 0.67 -0.66
N PHE A 94 0.74 -0.11 -0.08
CA PHE A 94 1.82 0.42 0.74
C PHE A 94 2.68 1.39 -0.04
N THR A 95 3.06 1.01 -1.27
CA THR A 95 3.91 1.85 -2.13
C THR A 95 3.20 3.15 -2.49
N LEU A 96 1.92 3.08 -2.84
CA LEU A 96 1.09 4.23 -3.17
C LEU A 96 0.94 5.18 -1.97
N PHE A 97 0.70 4.65 -0.78
CA PHE A 97 0.64 5.43 0.46
C PHE A 97 1.95 6.15 0.75
N MET A 98 3.08 5.44 0.68
CA MET A 98 4.40 6.00 0.95
C MET A 98 4.84 7.01 -0.12
N ALA A 99 4.40 6.86 -1.37
CA ALA A 99 4.63 7.84 -2.43
C ALA A 99 4.01 9.20 -2.08
N GLY A 100 2.86 9.21 -1.41
CA GLY A 100 2.17 10.42 -0.98
C GLY A 100 2.81 11.08 0.25
N LEU A 101 3.32 10.30 1.21
CA LEU A 101 3.91 10.83 2.44
C LEU A 101 5.41 11.16 2.34
N PHE A 102 6.18 10.25 1.75
CA PHE A 102 7.65 10.31 1.73
C PHE A 102 8.20 9.85 0.36
N PRO A 103 7.97 10.61 -0.73
CA PRO A 103 8.42 10.21 -2.07
C PRO A 103 9.95 10.04 -2.16
N GLU A 104 10.75 10.70 -1.31
CA GLU A 104 12.21 10.51 -1.22
C GLU A 104 12.60 9.11 -0.77
N TYR A 105 11.77 8.49 0.07
CA TYR A 105 11.99 7.12 0.51
C TYR A 105 11.95 6.16 -0.69
N LEU A 106 10.96 6.31 -1.58
CA LEU A 106 10.88 5.50 -2.80
C LEU A 106 12.02 5.77 -3.80
N ARG A 107 12.48 7.01 -3.90
CA ARG A 107 13.64 7.37 -4.74
C ARG A 107 14.92 6.66 -4.28
N ARG A 108 15.12 6.54 -2.97
CA ARG A 108 16.22 5.76 -2.40
C ARG A 108 16.10 4.26 -2.70
N LEU A 109 14.89 3.69 -2.69
CA LEU A 109 14.66 2.30 -3.08
C LEU A 109 15.09 2.01 -4.52
N LYS A 110 14.73 2.87 -5.48
CA LYS A 110 15.16 2.72 -6.89
C LYS A 110 16.68 2.72 -7.05
N THR A 111 17.40 3.36 -6.14
CA THR A 111 18.86 3.48 -6.18
C THR A 111 19.56 2.33 -5.43
N ALA A 112 18.83 1.61 -4.56
CA ALA A 112 19.38 0.54 -3.70
C ALA A 112 19.59 -0.81 -4.42
N GLY A 113 19.12 -0.95 -5.67
CA GLY A 113 19.35 -2.13 -6.49
C GLY A 113 18.15 -2.43 -7.38
N LEU A 114 18.40 -3.00 -8.56
CA LEU A 114 17.36 -3.54 -9.42
C LEU A 114 16.63 -4.65 -8.66
N ILE A 115 15.41 -4.36 -8.21
CA ILE A 115 14.45 -5.38 -7.78
C ILE A 115 14.10 -6.14 -9.05
N TYR A 116 14.68 -7.33 -9.24
CA TYR A 116 14.42 -8.20 -10.38
C TYR A 116 13.02 -8.80 -10.22
N HIS A 117 12.00 -8.12 -10.73
CA HIS A 117 10.63 -8.62 -10.71
C HIS A 117 9.99 -8.48 -12.09
N LYS A 118 9.27 -9.50 -12.54
CA LYS A 118 8.69 -9.57 -13.89
C LYS A 118 7.61 -8.50 -14.15
N ASP A 119 6.99 -7.97 -13.10
CA ASP A 119 5.89 -7.00 -13.20
C ASP A 119 6.30 -5.55 -12.94
N PHE A 120 7.58 -5.30 -12.63
CA PHE A 120 8.10 -3.93 -12.62
C PHE A 120 8.44 -3.53 -14.06
N LEU A 121 7.50 -2.83 -14.69
CA LEU A 121 7.68 -2.22 -16.00
C LEU A 121 8.94 -1.33 -15.99
N VAL A 122 9.91 -1.80 -16.78
CA VAL A 122 11.04 -1.02 -17.31
C VAL A 122 10.49 0.11 -18.20
#